data_AF-A0A1G8Y5T4-F1
#
_entry.id   AF-A0A1G8Y5T4-F1
#
_cell.length_a   1.000
_cell.length_b   1.000
_cell.length_c   1.000
_cell.angle_alpha   90.00
_cell.angle_beta   90.00
_cell.angle_gamma   90.00
#
_symmetry.space_group_name_H-M   'P 1'
#
loop_
_entity.id
_entity.type
_entity.pdbx_description
1 polymer ?
#
loop_
_entity_poly.entity_id
_entity_poly.type
_entity_poly.pdbx_seq_one_letter_code
_entity_poly.pdbx_strand_id
1 'polypeptide(L)'
;MFQDFDQIEQEIAQHQAKIEQLQEQMAQAERKKAGVIAFDKALVNLAAEYQMEEEEFFVARAEAIVNWLVGQLDDEEAPDFVQTLKARVARSLKRTGETQRRSRRSASAKPSEPKLEVGHYRNPYTGGTVEKKKRNPKQLNQWIEEHGLETVKEWKI
;
A
#
# COMPACT_ATOMS: atom_id res chain seq x y z
N MET A 1 15.07 43.34 55.14
CA MET A 1 14.66 44.40 54.20
C MET A 1 15.49 44.45 52.91
N PHE A 2 16.70 43.87 52.84
CA PHE A 2 17.48 43.80 51.58
C PHE A 2 17.52 42.40 50.93
N GLN A 3 17.11 41.35 51.63
CA GLN A 3 17.09 39.98 51.08
C GLN A 3 16.18 39.84 49.85
N ASP A 4 15.06 40.57 49.81
CA ASP A 4 14.14 40.53 48.66
C ASP A 4 14.78 41.19 47.43
N PHE A 5 15.63 42.21 47.63
CA PHE A 5 16.35 42.88 46.56
C PHE A 5 17.43 41.96 45.96
N ASP A 6 18.23 41.31 46.80
CA ASP A 6 19.25 40.35 46.36
C ASP A 6 18.64 39.16 45.61
N GLN A 7 17.45 38.69 46.04
CA GLN A 7 16.71 37.63 45.33
C GLN A 7 16.23 38.09 43.95
N ILE A 8 15.67 39.30 43.85
CA ILE A 8 15.24 39.88 42.57
C ILE A 8 16.43 40.05 41.62
N GLU A 9 17.60 40.49 42.11
CA GLU A 9 18.80 40.59 41.27
C GLU A 9 19.26 39.23 40.74
N GLN A 10 19.22 38.18 41.56
CA GLN A 10 19.55 36.81 41.15
C GLN A 10 18.58 36.28 40.09
N GLU A 11 17.27 36.52 40.25
CA GLU A 11 16.26 36.13 39.26
C GLU A 11 16.45 36.86 37.93
N ILE A 12 16.74 38.17 37.97
CA ILE A 12 17.06 38.96 36.77
C ILE A 12 18.27 38.37 36.05
N ALA A 13 19.36 38.06 36.78
CA ALA A 13 20.56 37.48 36.20
C ALA A 13 20.29 36.09 35.57
N GLN A 14 19.49 35.25 36.22
CA GLN A 14 19.08 33.95 35.68
C GLN A 14 18.24 34.10 34.41
N HIS A 15 17.29 35.03 34.38
CA HIS A 15 16.48 35.30 33.20
C HIS A 15 17.31 35.86 32.04
N GLN A 16 18.26 36.76 32.31
CA GLN A 16 19.17 37.28 31.30
C GLN A 16 20.03 36.16 30.69
N ALA A 17 20.62 35.31 31.52
CA ALA A 17 21.37 34.14 31.04
C ALA A 17 20.49 33.19 30.21
N LYS A 18 19.21 33.01 30.60
CA LYS A 18 18.27 32.19 29.83
C LYS A 18 17.91 32.83 28.48
N ILE A 19 17.73 34.14 28.44
CA ILE A 19 17.47 34.90 27.20
C ILE A 19 18.65 34.75 26.25
N GLU A 20 19.87 34.93 26.74
CA GLU A 20 21.09 34.77 25.93
C GLU A 20 21.19 33.34 25.37
N GLN A 21 20.97 32.32 26.20
CA GLN A 21 20.95 30.92 25.74
C GLN A 21 19.89 30.69 24.64
N LEU A 22 18.69 31.23 24.80
CA LEU A 22 17.63 31.08 23.81
C LEU A 22 17.95 31.83 22.50
N GLN A 23 18.58 33.00 22.59
CA GLN A 23 19.03 33.75 21.43
C GLN A 23 20.11 32.99 20.64
N GLU A 24 21.06 32.36 21.34
CA GLU A 24 22.05 31.49 20.70
C GLU A 24 21.39 30.29 20.03
N GLN A 25 20.43 29.63 20.70
CA GLN A 25 19.68 28.52 20.12
C GLN A 25 18.91 28.95 18.87
N MET A 26 18.29 30.13 18.89
CA MET A 26 17.62 30.70 17.71
C MET A 26 18.62 30.95 16.58
N ALA A 27 19.74 31.61 16.85
CA ALA A 27 20.77 31.87 15.84
C ALA A 27 21.34 30.58 15.24
N GLN A 28 21.54 29.54 16.06
CA GLN A 28 21.96 28.22 15.58
C GLN A 28 20.88 27.56 14.71
N ALA A 29 19.61 27.64 15.10
CA ALA A 29 18.51 27.10 14.32
C ALA A 29 18.38 27.82 12.96
N GLU A 30 18.51 29.14 12.93
CA GLU A 30 18.52 29.95 11.71
C GLU A 30 19.70 29.58 10.80
N ARG A 31 20.89 29.41 11.37
CA ARG A 31 22.07 28.97 10.62
C ARG A 31 21.88 27.58 10.02
N LYS A 32 21.30 26.63 10.77
CA LYS A 32 20.97 25.29 10.25
C LYS A 32 19.98 25.38 9.09
N LYS A 33 18.93 26.21 9.22
CA LYS A 33 17.94 26.42 8.16
C LYS A 33 18.58 27.01 6.90
N ALA A 34 19.43 28.03 7.05
CA ALA A 34 20.18 28.60 5.93
C ALA A 34 21.11 27.57 5.28
N GLY A 35 21.75 26.72 6.09
CA GLY A 35 22.61 25.62 5.64
C GLY A 35 21.87 24.61 4.76
N VAL A 36 20.65 24.20 5.14
CA VAL A 36 19.82 23.30 4.33
C VAL A 36 19.52 23.91 2.95
N ILE A 37 19.11 25.19 2.91
CA ILE A 37 18.82 25.89 1.64
C ILE A 37 20.08 25.98 0.77
N ALA A 38 21.24 26.26 1.37
CA ALA A 38 22.51 26.32 0.65
C ALA A 38 22.93 24.94 0.11
N PHE A 39 22.70 23.90 0.89
CA PHE A 39 22.99 22.51 0.50
C PHE A 39 22.12 22.08 -0.68
N ASP A 40 20.82 22.35 -0.67
CA ASP A 40 19.92 22.03 -1.79
C ASP A 40 20.36 22.74 -3.07
N LYS A 41 20.73 24.02 -2.98
CA LYS A 41 21.27 24.77 -4.12
C LYS A 41 22.58 24.18 -4.63
N ALA A 42 23.46 23.76 -3.73
CA ALA A 42 24.72 23.13 -4.11
C ALA A 42 24.48 21.80 -4.84
N LEU A 43 23.52 20.99 -4.39
CA LEU A 43 23.13 19.75 -5.06
C LEU A 43 22.62 20.00 -6.48
N VAL A 44 21.74 21.00 -6.67
CA VAL A 44 21.21 21.35 -8.00
C VAL A 44 22.34 21.81 -8.94
N ASN A 45 23.26 22.63 -8.45
CA ASN A 45 24.40 23.08 -9.25
C ASN A 45 25.33 21.92 -9.62
N LEU A 46 25.60 21.02 -8.68
CA LEU A 46 26.40 19.82 -8.92
C LEU A 46 25.73 18.92 -9.96
N ALA A 47 24.43 18.68 -9.82
CA ALA A 47 23.66 17.91 -10.79
C ALA A 47 23.77 18.51 -12.20
N ALA A 48 23.64 19.84 -12.33
CA ALA A 48 23.82 20.53 -13.61
C ALA A 48 25.24 20.41 -14.18
N GLU A 49 26.27 20.53 -13.33
CA GLU A 49 27.68 20.42 -13.74
C GLU A 49 28.01 19.05 -14.34
N TYR A 50 27.50 17.98 -13.70
CA TYR A 50 27.74 16.61 -14.12
C TYR A 50 26.66 16.04 -15.05
N GLN A 51 25.71 16.88 -15.51
CA GLN A 51 24.59 16.50 -16.36
C GLN A 51 23.76 15.34 -15.78
N MET A 52 23.55 15.38 -14.47
CA MET A 52 22.80 14.39 -13.73
C MET A 52 21.40 14.90 -13.39
N GLU A 53 20.46 13.98 -13.28
CA GLU A 53 19.15 14.23 -12.70
C GLU A 53 19.16 13.95 -11.18
N GLU A 54 18.27 14.61 -10.44
CA GLU A 54 18.15 14.42 -8.98
C GLU A 54 17.80 12.96 -8.62
N GLU A 55 17.05 12.27 -9.46
CA GLU A 55 16.70 10.87 -9.27
C GLU A 55 17.92 9.96 -9.26
N GLU A 56 18.91 10.24 -10.10
CA GLU A 56 20.16 9.48 -10.17
C GLU A 56 20.97 9.62 -8.87
N PHE A 57 20.92 10.80 -8.25
CA PHE A 57 21.49 11.01 -6.92
C PHE A 57 20.77 10.17 -5.86
N PHE A 58 19.44 10.12 -5.87
CA PHE A 58 18.69 9.28 -4.92
C PHE A 58 19.03 7.80 -5.09
N VAL A 59 19.16 7.32 -6.34
CA VAL A 59 19.58 5.94 -6.62
C VAL A 59 21.00 5.68 -6.10
N ALA A 60 21.94 6.57 -6.37
CA ALA A 60 23.31 6.45 -5.89
C ALA A 60 23.42 6.43 -4.35
N ARG A 61 22.49 7.09 -3.65
CA ARG A 61 22.40 7.13 -2.18
C ARG A 61 21.42 6.12 -1.59
N ALA A 62 20.73 5.34 -2.42
CA ALA A 62 19.59 4.53 -1.99
C ALA A 62 19.95 3.57 -0.85
N GLU A 63 21.09 2.87 -0.94
CA GLU A 63 21.52 1.95 0.11
C GLU A 63 21.73 2.66 1.45
N ALA A 64 22.43 3.80 1.44
CA ALA A 64 22.66 4.59 2.65
C ALA A 64 21.34 5.12 3.24
N ILE A 65 20.42 5.59 2.39
CA ILE A 65 19.09 6.07 2.81
C ILE A 65 18.29 4.92 3.43
N VAL A 66 18.28 3.75 2.79
CA VAL A 66 17.56 2.57 3.29
C VAL A 66 18.13 2.12 4.62
N ASN A 67 19.46 1.99 4.74
CA ASN A 67 20.10 1.58 5.98
C ASN A 67 19.80 2.57 7.12
N TRP A 68 19.85 3.87 6.84
CA TRP A 68 19.49 4.91 7.80
C TRP A 68 18.02 4.84 8.23
N LEU A 69 17.08 4.59 7.29
CA LEU A 69 15.66 4.44 7.59
C LEU A 69 15.36 3.17 8.39
N VAL A 70 15.94 2.05 7.99
CA VAL A 70 15.75 0.75 8.65
C VAL A 70 16.24 0.79 10.09
N GLY A 71 17.39 1.43 10.34
CA GLY A 71 17.92 1.60 11.69
C GLY A 71 17.00 2.38 12.65
N GLN A 72 16.02 3.12 12.14
CA GLN A 72 15.05 3.87 12.95
C GLN A 72 13.71 3.16 13.10
N LEU A 73 13.50 2.00 12.48
CA LEU A 73 12.19 1.35 12.48
C LEU A 73 11.78 0.83 13.86
N ASP A 74 12.73 0.45 14.70
CA ASP A 74 12.45 -0.08 16.05
C ASP A 74 12.69 0.96 17.15
N ASP A 75 13.03 2.20 16.77
CA ASP A 75 13.28 3.30 17.71
C ASP A 75 11.96 3.99 18.12
N GLU A 76 11.72 4.08 19.43
CA GLU A 76 10.55 4.76 20.00
C GLU A 76 10.65 6.29 19.90
N GLU A 77 11.87 6.83 19.85
CA GLU A 77 12.15 8.27 19.67
C GLU A 77 12.32 8.65 18.18
N ALA A 78 12.02 7.72 17.27
CA ALA A 78 12.12 7.96 15.83
C ALA A 78 11.27 9.17 15.40
N PRO A 79 11.76 9.99 14.44
CA PRO A 79 11.00 11.13 13.94
C PRO A 79 9.66 10.73 13.30
N ASP A 80 8.67 11.62 13.36
CA ASP A 80 7.29 11.39 12.87
C ASP A 80 7.18 10.88 11.42
N PHE A 81 8.15 11.24 10.56
CA PHE A 81 8.16 10.77 9.17
C PHE A 81 8.32 9.25 9.08
N VAL A 82 8.99 8.61 10.05
CA VAL A 82 9.18 7.16 10.11
C VAL A 82 7.83 6.46 10.30
N GLN A 83 7.01 6.97 11.22
CA GLN A 83 5.64 6.46 11.44
C GLN A 83 4.76 6.67 10.21
N THR A 84 4.87 7.84 9.58
CA THR A 84 4.19 8.14 8.31
C THR A 84 4.58 7.15 7.21
N LEU A 85 5.88 6.83 7.11
CA LEU A 85 6.40 5.87 6.14
C LEU A 85 5.87 4.47 6.40
N LYS A 86 5.93 3.96 7.64
CA LYS A 86 5.34 2.67 8.05
C LYS A 86 3.89 2.55 7.61
N ALA A 87 3.08 3.57 7.90
CA ALA A 87 1.66 3.59 7.54
C ALA A 87 1.42 3.59 6.02
N ARG A 88 2.23 4.34 5.25
CA ARG A 88 2.14 4.36 3.78
C ARG A 88 2.56 3.04 3.15
N VAL A 89 3.67 2.45 3.60
CA VAL A 89 4.16 1.15 3.13
C VAL A 89 3.13 0.05 3.43
N ALA A 90 2.62 -0.02 4.66
CA ALA A 90 1.59 -0.98 5.03
C ALA A 90 0.32 -0.88 4.16
N ARG A 91 -0.14 0.34 3.85
CA ARG A 91 -1.27 0.56 2.93
C ARG A 91 -0.97 0.13 1.50
N SER A 92 0.22 0.43 0.99
CA SER A 92 0.65 0.01 -0.34
C SER A 92 0.68 -1.52 -0.48
N LEU A 93 1.26 -2.21 0.52
CA LEU A 93 1.32 -3.67 0.56
C LEU A 93 -0.07 -4.31 0.61
N LYS A 94 -0.98 -3.77 1.44
CA LYS A 94 -2.39 -4.22 1.49
C LYS A 94 -3.07 -4.08 0.12
N ARG A 95 -2.93 -2.91 -0.52
CA ARG A 95 -3.51 -2.64 -1.85
C ARG A 95 -2.99 -3.62 -2.91
N THR A 96 -1.69 -3.87 -2.97
CA THR A 96 -1.10 -4.82 -3.92
C THR A 96 -1.56 -6.26 -3.67
N GLY A 97 -1.64 -6.67 -2.40
CA GLY A 97 -2.16 -7.99 -2.01
C GLY A 97 -3.65 -8.18 -2.30
N GLU A 98 -4.46 -7.13 -2.16
CA GLU A 98 -5.89 -7.14 -2.47
C GLU A 98 -6.14 -7.22 -3.98
N THR A 99 -5.34 -6.50 -4.79
CA THR A 99 -5.36 -6.60 -6.26
C THR A 99 -4.98 -8.01 -6.73
N GLN A 100 -3.98 -8.65 -6.11
CA GLN A 100 -3.63 -10.05 -6.40
C GLN A 100 -4.74 -11.04 -5.99
N ARG A 101 -5.43 -10.81 -4.86
CA ARG A 101 -6.58 -11.65 -4.46
C ARG A 101 -7.78 -11.48 -5.37
N ARG A 102 -8.03 -10.27 -5.90
CA ARG A 102 -9.11 -9.99 -6.86
C ARG A 102 -8.81 -10.60 -8.23
N SER A 103 -7.55 -10.52 -8.69
CA SER A 103 -7.06 -11.17 -9.91
C SER A 103 -7.12 -12.70 -9.84
N ARG A 104 -6.79 -13.31 -8.68
CA ARG A 104 -6.95 -14.76 -8.47
C ARG A 104 -8.40 -15.22 -8.39
N ARG A 105 -9.34 -14.36 -7.98
CA ARG A 105 -10.80 -14.66 -8.02
C ARG A 105 -11.42 -14.49 -9.41
N SER A 106 -10.78 -13.73 -10.32
CA SER A 106 -11.20 -13.66 -11.72
C SER A 106 -10.61 -14.76 -12.60
N ALA A 107 -9.52 -15.41 -12.18
CA ALA A 107 -8.90 -16.54 -12.90
C ALA A 107 -9.63 -17.89 -12.67
N SER A 108 -10.65 -17.93 -11.81
CA SER A 108 -11.51 -19.11 -11.59
C SER A 108 -12.84 -19.06 -12.35
N ALA A 109 -13.04 -18.11 -13.26
CA ALA A 109 -14.07 -18.24 -14.28
C ALA A 109 -13.59 -19.30 -15.28
N LYS A 110 -13.78 -20.58 -14.93
CA LYS A 110 -13.82 -21.66 -15.90
C LYS A 110 -14.71 -21.20 -17.06
N PRO A 111 -14.36 -21.44 -18.34
CA PRO A 111 -15.36 -21.35 -19.41
C PRO A 111 -16.53 -22.19 -18.91
N SER A 112 -17.72 -21.58 -18.81
CA SER A 112 -18.90 -22.25 -18.27
C SER A 112 -19.08 -23.55 -19.05
N GLU A 113 -18.78 -24.68 -18.39
CA GLU A 113 -19.11 -26.00 -18.89
C GLU A 113 -20.54 -25.93 -19.44
N PRO A 114 -20.78 -26.35 -20.69
CA PRO A 114 -22.08 -26.17 -21.30
C PRO A 114 -23.12 -26.90 -20.46
N LYS A 115 -23.95 -26.15 -19.73
CA LYS A 115 -25.04 -26.73 -18.94
C LYS A 115 -26.24 -26.87 -19.87
N LEU A 116 -26.98 -27.98 -19.76
CA LEU A 116 -28.30 -28.09 -20.37
C LEU A 116 -29.18 -26.90 -19.91
N GLU A 117 -30.02 -26.38 -20.78
CA GLU A 117 -30.94 -25.31 -20.42
C GLU A 117 -32.10 -25.81 -19.55
N VAL A 118 -32.83 -24.90 -18.94
CA VAL A 118 -34.10 -25.22 -18.26
C VAL A 118 -35.15 -25.54 -19.33
N GLY A 119 -35.90 -26.63 -19.17
CA GLY A 119 -36.87 -27.08 -20.18
C GLY A 119 -37.21 -28.57 -20.11
N HIS A 120 -38.02 -29.02 -21.07
CA HIS A 120 -38.40 -30.42 -21.21
C HIS A 120 -37.45 -31.11 -22.20
N TYR A 121 -37.04 -32.32 -21.86
CA TYR A 121 -36.17 -33.16 -22.68
C TYR A 121 -36.87 -34.48 -22.97
N ARG A 122 -36.83 -34.95 -24.22
CA ARG A 122 -37.38 -36.26 -24.60
C ARG A 122 -36.33 -37.12 -25.23
N ASN A 123 -36.07 -38.27 -24.63
CA ASN A 123 -35.13 -39.23 -25.17
C ASN A 123 -35.77 -39.96 -26.38
N PRO A 124 -35.19 -39.89 -27.60
CA PRO A 124 -35.74 -40.54 -28.78
C PRO A 124 -35.61 -42.07 -28.76
N TYR A 125 -34.69 -42.63 -27.96
CA TYR A 125 -34.44 -44.07 -27.86
C TYR A 125 -35.37 -44.77 -26.86
N THR A 126 -35.79 -44.06 -25.81
CA THR A 126 -36.66 -44.63 -24.75
C THR A 126 -38.05 -44.02 -24.73
N GLY A 127 -38.28 -42.92 -25.46
CA GLY A 127 -39.55 -42.19 -25.48
C GLY A 127 -39.87 -41.42 -24.19
N GLY A 128 -39.02 -41.52 -23.16
CA GLY A 128 -39.23 -40.87 -21.87
C GLY A 128 -39.04 -39.36 -21.93
N THR A 129 -39.84 -38.62 -21.15
CA THR A 129 -39.82 -37.15 -21.10
C THR A 129 -39.48 -36.69 -19.68
N VAL A 130 -38.59 -35.71 -19.55
CA VAL A 130 -38.07 -35.25 -18.27
C VAL A 130 -37.95 -33.73 -18.25
N GLU A 131 -38.40 -33.09 -17.16
CA GLU A 131 -38.33 -31.63 -17.00
C GLU A 131 -37.14 -31.22 -16.11
N LYS A 132 -36.29 -30.34 -16.64
CA LYS A 132 -35.22 -29.69 -15.89
C LYS A 132 -35.66 -28.29 -15.44
N LYS A 133 -35.86 -28.10 -14.13
CA LYS A 133 -36.22 -26.79 -13.54
C LYS A 133 -35.02 -25.97 -13.04
N LYS A 134 -34.19 -26.56 -12.17
CA LYS A 134 -33.02 -25.88 -11.55
C LYS A 134 -31.78 -26.76 -11.48
N ARG A 135 -31.97 -28.06 -11.24
CA ARG A 135 -30.93 -29.10 -11.23
C ARG A 135 -31.29 -30.15 -12.27
N ASN A 136 -30.31 -30.85 -12.82
CA ASN A 136 -30.58 -32.00 -13.67
C ASN A 136 -31.24 -33.10 -12.82
N PRO A 137 -32.45 -33.56 -13.15
CA PRO A 137 -33.02 -34.76 -12.54
C PRO A 137 -32.16 -35.99 -12.87
N LYS A 138 -32.21 -37.03 -12.02
CA LYS A 138 -31.35 -38.23 -12.13
C LYS A 138 -31.40 -38.86 -13.52
N GLN A 139 -32.60 -38.95 -14.10
CA GLN A 139 -32.81 -39.53 -15.44
C GLN A 139 -32.12 -38.72 -16.54
N LEU A 140 -32.05 -37.40 -16.42
CA LEU A 140 -31.36 -36.55 -17.38
C LEU A 140 -29.83 -36.67 -17.24
N ASN A 141 -29.31 -36.85 -16.02
CA ASN A 141 -27.89 -37.15 -15.84
C ASN A 141 -27.51 -38.50 -16.43
N GLN A 142 -28.36 -39.52 -16.26
CA GLN A 142 -28.17 -40.83 -16.85
C GLN A 142 -28.09 -40.76 -18.39
N TRP A 143 -28.97 -39.99 -19.03
CA TRP A 143 -28.89 -39.77 -20.48
C TRP A 143 -27.62 -39.05 -20.92
N ILE A 144 -27.13 -38.08 -20.13
CA ILE A 144 -25.87 -37.38 -20.40
C ILE A 144 -24.68 -38.34 -20.28
N GLU A 145 -24.69 -39.24 -19.31
CA GLU A 145 -23.65 -40.26 -19.12
C GLU A 145 -23.66 -41.29 -20.26
N GLU A 146 -24.85 -41.69 -20.74
CA GLU A 146 -25.02 -42.72 -21.77
C GLU A 146 -24.79 -42.20 -23.21
N HIS A 147 -25.25 -40.98 -23.52
CA HIS A 147 -25.27 -40.44 -24.89
C HIS A 147 -24.40 -39.20 -25.08
N GLY A 148 -23.86 -38.63 -24.01
CA GLY A 148 -23.07 -37.41 -24.05
C GLY A 148 -23.93 -36.13 -23.99
N LEU A 149 -23.32 -35.07 -23.45
CA LEU A 149 -24.01 -33.82 -23.17
C LEU A 149 -24.47 -33.07 -24.43
N GLU A 150 -23.68 -33.09 -25.51
CA GLU A 150 -24.03 -32.41 -26.76
C GLU A 150 -25.25 -33.04 -27.43
N THR A 151 -25.37 -34.36 -27.41
CA THR A 151 -26.51 -35.07 -27.98
C THR A 151 -27.79 -34.81 -27.17
N VAL A 152 -27.70 -34.81 -25.83
CA VAL A 152 -28.86 -34.56 -24.97
C VAL A 152 -29.35 -33.12 -25.06
N LYS A 153 -28.49 -32.14 -25.41
CA LYS A 153 -28.93 -30.75 -25.66
C LYS A 153 -29.96 -30.67 -26.78
N GLU A 154 -29.79 -31.46 -27.85
CA GLU A 154 -30.65 -31.45 -29.04
C GLU A 154 -32.03 -32.09 -28.78
N TRP A 155 -32.21 -32.74 -27.63
CA TRP A 155 -33.46 -33.43 -27.25
C TRP A 155 -34.45 -32.53 -26.51
N LYS A 156 -34.14 -31.24 -26.39
CA LYS A 156 -35.04 -30.25 -25.80
C LYS A 156 -36.27 -30.07 -26.70
N ILE A 157 -37.46 -30.17 -26.11
CA ILE A 157 -38.76 -29.89 -26.75
C ILE A 157 -39.29 -28.54 -26.26
#